data_AF-A0A813B450-F1
#
_entry.id   AF-A0A813B450-F1
#
_cell.length_a   1.000
_cell.length_b   1.000
_cell.length_c   1.000
_cell.angle_alpha   90.00
_cell.angle_beta   90.00
_cell.angle_gamma   90.00
#
_symmetry.space_group_name_H-M   'P 1'
#
loop_
_entity.id
_entity.type
_entity.pdbx_description
1 polymer ?
#
loop_
_entity_poly.entity_id
_entity_poly.type
_entity_poly.pdbx_seq_one_letter_code
_entity_poly.pdbx_strand_id
1 'polypeptide(L)'
;MTTQEAAVLTKLYQLAVVWKEQKERNEVQCSCRMALFLGLLQGLDRLRSLEQENAEAKAVKERIQELGYAYQPEGMTELHWPYMRWNQEKGALERVQDLEPMLQSQVVSTIIQLQATIVGPNVLQKFHSTRRMAAAYQGETVTFLLSIGLRDVMASQAWGMLTTLCGNASSKIIGLRMRPIKMDRQPIAKVVAERFPPPPERSQGQRYTQRQSEAVEEKNKSDAEL
;
A
#
# COMPACT_ATOMS: atom_id res chain seq x y z
N MET A 1 21.40 2.55 -9.72
CA MET A 1 20.83 1.79 -8.57
C MET A 1 21.73 1.99 -7.38
N THR A 2 21.26 2.68 -6.34
CA THR A 2 22.05 2.97 -5.15
C THR A 2 22.22 1.69 -4.32
N THR A 3 23.43 1.42 -3.85
CA THR A 3 23.86 0.18 -3.17
C THR A 3 22.96 -0.24 -1.99
N GLN A 4 22.19 0.68 -1.41
CA GLN A 4 21.30 0.42 -0.28
C GLN A 4 19.93 -0.16 -0.65
N GLU A 5 19.40 0.13 -1.85
CA GLU A 5 18.09 -0.39 -2.30
C GLU A 5 18.18 -1.89 -2.60
N ALA A 6 19.32 -2.32 -3.15
CA ALA A 6 19.63 -3.74 -3.36
C ALA A 6 19.78 -4.51 -2.02
N ALA A 7 20.15 -3.82 -0.93
CA ALA A 7 20.43 -4.47 0.35
C ALA A 7 19.18 -5.12 0.98
N VAL A 8 18.00 -4.52 0.86
CA VAL A 8 16.78 -5.09 1.47
C VAL A 8 16.30 -6.33 0.72
N LEU A 9 16.32 -6.32 -0.61
CA LEU A 9 15.95 -7.51 -1.40
C LEU A 9 16.90 -8.69 -1.14
N THR A 10 18.20 -8.42 -1.01
CA THR A 10 19.19 -9.45 -0.64
C THR A 10 18.94 -9.99 0.75
N LYS A 11 18.64 -9.13 1.73
CA LYS A 11 18.27 -9.56 3.09
C LYS A 11 17.01 -10.42 3.11
N LEU A 12 15.98 -10.04 2.34
CA LEU A 12 14.76 -10.85 2.21
C LEU A 12 15.05 -12.22 1.58
N TYR A 13 15.93 -12.27 0.57
CA TYR A 13 16.34 -13.55 -0.02
C TYR A 13 17.07 -14.44 0.98
N GLN A 14 18.05 -13.88 1.71
CA GLN A 14 18.77 -14.61 2.77
C GLN A 14 17.80 -15.11 3.84
N LEU A 15 16.83 -14.27 4.25
CA LEU A 15 15.81 -14.66 5.21
C LEU A 15 14.93 -15.81 4.69
N ALA A 16 14.59 -15.82 3.39
CA ALA A 16 13.87 -16.94 2.79
C ALA A 16 14.68 -18.25 2.83
N VAL A 17 15.99 -18.18 2.59
CA VAL A 17 16.89 -19.34 2.64
C VAL A 17 16.99 -19.87 4.06
N VAL A 18 17.29 -19.01 5.04
CA VAL A 18 17.38 -19.38 6.46
C VAL A 18 16.06 -19.96 6.96
N TRP A 19 14.93 -19.35 6.59
CA TRP A 19 13.61 -19.87 6.96
C TRP A 19 13.37 -21.27 6.40
N LYS A 20 13.84 -21.56 5.18
CA LYS A 20 13.68 -22.86 4.54
C LYS A 20 14.52 -23.93 5.27
N GLU A 21 15.76 -23.61 5.64
CA GLU A 21 16.63 -24.50 6.43
C GLU A 21 16.02 -24.79 7.80
N GLN A 22 15.50 -23.77 8.49
CA GLN A 22 14.79 -23.95 9.77
C GLN A 22 13.53 -24.79 9.63
N LYS A 23 12.83 -24.69 8.49
CA LYS A 23 11.64 -25.51 8.20
C LYS A 23 12.01 -26.98 8.10
N GLU A 24 13.12 -27.31 7.43
CA GLU A 24 13.63 -28.68 7.33
C GLU A 24 14.00 -29.26 8.70
N ARG A 25 14.37 -28.41 9.67
CA ARG A 25 14.67 -28.76 11.06
C ARG A 25 13.45 -28.71 12.00
N ASN A 26 12.26 -28.34 11.50
CA ASN A 26 11.05 -28.09 12.31
C ASN A 26 11.21 -27.00 13.40
N GLU A 27 12.08 -26.01 13.20
CA GLU A 27 12.36 -24.93 14.16
C GLU A 27 11.57 -23.63 13.87
N VAL A 28 10.77 -23.60 12.80
CA VAL A 28 10.06 -22.40 12.35
C VAL A 28 8.90 -22.02 13.28
N GLN A 29 8.91 -20.78 13.73
CA GLN A 29 7.86 -20.22 14.60
C GLN A 29 6.69 -19.59 13.82
N CYS A 30 6.90 -19.25 12.54
CA CYS A 30 5.88 -18.62 11.71
C CYS A 30 6.03 -18.99 10.23
N SER A 31 5.03 -18.64 9.42
CA SER A 31 5.07 -18.83 7.97
C SER A 31 6.19 -18.00 7.31
N CYS A 32 6.77 -18.49 6.22
CA CYS A 32 7.80 -17.75 5.44
C CYS A 32 7.33 -16.34 5.06
N ARG A 33 6.08 -16.25 4.63
CA ARG A 33 5.39 -14.99 4.33
C ARG A 33 5.46 -13.99 5.49
N MET A 34 5.21 -14.45 6.72
CA MET A 34 5.29 -13.60 7.91
C MET A 34 6.73 -13.16 8.17
N ALA A 35 7.68 -14.11 8.15
CA ALA A 35 9.09 -13.81 8.32
C ALA A 35 9.58 -12.76 7.31
N LEU A 36 9.27 -12.94 6.03
CA LEU A 36 9.63 -11.98 4.97
C LEU A 36 9.00 -10.61 5.16
N PHE A 37 7.72 -10.55 5.56
CA PHE A 37 7.06 -9.26 5.77
C PHE A 37 7.64 -8.53 6.99
N LEU A 38 7.88 -9.24 8.10
CA LEU A 38 8.58 -8.67 9.26
C LEU A 38 9.99 -8.21 8.91
N GLY A 39 10.73 -8.99 8.11
CA GLY A 39 12.06 -8.59 7.62
C GLY A 39 12.02 -7.33 6.76
N LEU A 40 10.96 -7.11 5.97
CA LEU A 40 10.74 -5.87 5.24
C LEU A 40 10.53 -4.70 6.21
N LEU A 41 9.67 -4.86 7.22
CA LEU A 41 9.41 -3.83 8.23
C LEU A 41 10.66 -3.52 9.06
N GLN A 42 11.48 -4.52 9.40
CA GLN A 42 12.77 -4.32 10.05
C GLN A 42 13.74 -3.51 9.17
N GLY A 43 13.65 -3.63 7.85
CA GLY A 43 14.37 -2.76 6.93
C GLY A 43 14.02 -1.28 7.12
N LEU A 44 12.76 -0.98 7.46
CA LEU A 44 12.28 0.36 7.75
C LEU A 44 12.71 0.87 9.13
N ASP A 45 13.15 0.02 10.06
CA ASP A 45 13.69 0.46 11.36
C ASP A 45 14.91 1.37 11.22
N ARG A 46 15.57 1.38 10.04
CA ARG A 46 16.61 2.36 9.68
C ARG A 46 16.12 3.81 9.81
N LEU A 47 14.82 4.06 9.74
CA LEU A 47 14.22 5.37 10.04
C LEU A 47 14.57 5.81 11.46
N ARG A 48 14.56 4.90 12.45
CA ARG A 48 14.93 5.20 13.84
C ARG A 48 16.39 5.65 13.97
N SER A 49 17.28 5.05 13.17
CA SER A 49 18.69 5.45 13.14
C SER A 49 18.89 6.89 12.68
N LEU A 50 17.93 7.49 11.96
CA LEU A 50 18.00 8.90 11.60
C LEU A 50 17.87 9.81 12.83
N GLU A 51 17.23 9.40 13.92
CA GLU A 51 17.11 10.24 15.12
C GLU A 51 18.45 10.40 15.84
N GLN A 52 19.45 9.58 15.52
CA GLN A 52 20.77 9.64 16.12
C GLN A 52 21.56 10.86 15.61
N GLU A 53 22.37 11.45 16.49
CA GLU A 53 23.24 12.59 16.20
C GLU A 53 24.66 12.16 15.80
N ASN A 54 24.79 11.08 15.03
CA ASN A 54 26.09 10.61 14.53
C ASN A 54 26.32 11.01 13.07
N ALA A 55 27.58 10.91 12.62
CA ALA A 55 27.98 11.32 11.28
C ALA A 55 27.26 10.54 10.17
N GLU A 56 27.00 9.25 10.38
CA GLU A 56 26.30 8.41 9.40
C GLU A 56 24.84 8.82 9.23
N ALA A 57 24.12 9.02 10.35
CA ALA A 57 22.73 9.47 10.34
C ALA A 57 22.61 10.84 9.68
N LYS A 58 23.53 11.77 9.99
CA LYS A 58 23.58 13.09 9.35
C LYS A 58 23.79 12.99 7.84
N ALA A 59 24.74 12.18 7.38
CA ALA A 59 24.98 11.97 5.95
C ALA A 59 23.76 11.36 5.23
N VAL A 60 23.05 10.43 5.88
CA VAL A 60 21.81 9.87 5.32
C VAL A 60 20.70 10.93 5.27
N LYS A 61 20.54 11.74 6.32
CA LYS A 61 19.58 12.87 6.36
C LYS A 61 19.81 13.88 5.24
N GLU A 62 21.04 14.33 5.07
CA GLU A 62 21.42 15.25 4.01
C GLU A 62 21.08 14.63 2.64
N ARG A 63 21.42 13.35 2.45
CA ARG A 63 21.14 12.66 1.19
C ARG A 63 19.65 12.54 0.87
N ILE A 64 18.81 12.20 1.84
CA ILE A 64 17.35 12.08 1.60
C ILE A 64 16.70 13.45 1.36
N GLN A 65 17.26 14.52 1.95
CA GLN A 65 16.80 15.89 1.73
C GLN A 65 17.19 16.39 0.34
N GLU A 66 18.43 16.13 -0.10
CA GLU A 66 18.88 16.40 -1.48
C GLU A 66 17.99 15.71 -2.52
N LEU A 67 17.63 14.45 -2.27
CA LEU A 67 16.72 13.68 -3.13
C LEU A 67 15.26 14.14 -3.03
N GLY A 68 14.95 15.08 -2.14
CA GLY A 68 13.62 15.63 -1.93
C GLY A 68 12.65 14.69 -1.22
N TYR A 69 13.11 13.53 -0.73
CA TYR A 69 12.30 12.51 -0.04
C TYR A 69 11.87 12.91 1.36
N ALA A 70 12.63 13.76 2.03
CA ALA A 70 12.25 14.39 3.28
C ALA A 70 12.61 15.87 3.24
N TYR A 71 12.04 16.65 4.15
CA TYR A 71 12.47 18.01 4.42
C TYR A 71 12.26 18.33 5.89
N GLN A 72 12.96 19.35 6.37
CA GLN A 72 12.79 19.86 7.73
C GLN A 72 12.43 21.34 7.62
N PRO A 73 11.17 21.71 7.91
CA PRO A 73 10.77 23.12 7.95
C PRO A 73 11.59 23.91 8.97
N GLU A 74 11.79 25.19 8.72
CA GLU A 74 12.45 26.09 9.66
C GLU A 74 11.66 26.15 10.98
N GLY A 75 12.37 26.04 12.11
CA GLY A 75 11.76 26.00 13.44
C GLY A 75 11.21 24.64 13.87
N MET A 76 11.20 23.62 13.00
CA MET A 76 10.82 22.25 13.35
C MET A 76 12.04 21.39 13.65
N THR A 77 11.91 20.49 14.63
CA THR A 77 12.98 19.55 15.03
C THR A 77 12.96 18.25 14.23
N GLU A 78 11.79 17.84 13.73
CA GLU A 78 11.61 16.55 13.06
C GLU A 78 11.56 16.65 11.53
N LEU A 79 12.01 15.58 10.88
CA LEU A 79 11.84 15.39 9.45
C LEU A 79 10.36 15.19 9.11
N HIS A 80 9.96 15.82 8.01
CA HIS A 80 8.65 15.66 7.40
C HIS A 80 8.78 14.79 6.15
N TRP A 81 7.92 13.76 6.08
CA TRP A 81 7.88 12.77 5.02
C TRP A 81 6.64 13.01 4.15
N PRO A 82 6.78 13.72 3.01
CA PRO A 82 5.65 13.99 2.13
C PRO A 82 5.13 12.73 1.45
N TYR A 83 3.89 12.82 0.96
CA TYR A 83 3.36 11.85 0.01
C TYR A 83 3.82 12.21 -1.40
N MET A 84 4.17 11.19 -2.19
CA MET A 84 4.68 11.35 -3.54
C MET A 84 3.87 10.55 -4.55
N ARG A 85 3.60 11.18 -5.69
CA ARG A 85 2.98 10.53 -6.86
C ARG A 85 3.89 10.65 -8.07
N TRP A 86 3.78 9.69 -8.98
CA TRP A 86 4.50 9.76 -10.25
C TRP A 86 3.77 10.72 -11.18
N ASN A 87 4.46 11.78 -11.61
CA ASN A 87 3.99 12.66 -12.67
C ASN A 87 4.48 12.12 -14.02
N GLN A 88 3.56 11.74 -14.90
CA GLN A 88 3.90 11.17 -16.20
C GLN A 88 4.52 12.21 -17.15
N GLU A 89 4.07 13.47 -17.09
CA GLU A 89 4.55 14.55 -17.96
C GLU A 89 5.99 14.93 -17.63
N LYS A 90 6.32 14.99 -16.33
CA LYS A 90 7.66 15.33 -15.85
C LYS A 90 8.60 14.13 -15.77
N GLY A 91 8.08 12.90 -15.91
CA GLY A 91 8.85 11.68 -15.72
C GLY A 91 9.53 11.59 -14.35
N ALA A 92 8.90 12.13 -13.30
CA ALA A 92 9.50 12.27 -11.99
C ALA A 92 8.47 12.08 -10.85
N LEU A 93 8.96 11.74 -9.66
CA LEU A 93 8.14 11.77 -8.44
C LEU A 93 7.93 13.22 -8.00
N GLU A 94 6.68 13.61 -7.81
CA GLU A 94 6.31 14.91 -7.27
C GLU A 94 5.59 14.76 -5.93
N ARG A 95 5.75 15.75 -5.07
CA ARG A 95 5.02 15.84 -3.80
C ARG A 95 3.55 16.11 -4.06
N VAL A 96 2.67 15.41 -3.36
CA VAL A 96 1.24 15.69 -3.33
C VAL A 96 1.01 16.81 -2.33
N GLN A 97 0.63 17.99 -2.80
CA GLN A 97 0.46 19.17 -1.94
C GLN A 97 -0.77 19.08 -1.04
N ASP A 98 -1.79 18.32 -1.45
CA ASP A 98 -3.07 18.22 -0.73
C ASP A 98 -3.02 17.26 0.49
N LEU A 99 -1.89 16.58 0.72
CA LEU A 99 -1.73 15.61 1.80
C LEU A 99 -0.68 16.07 2.80
N GLU A 100 -1.08 16.13 4.06
CA GLU A 100 -0.19 16.47 5.16
C GLU A 100 0.95 15.45 5.26
N PRO A 101 2.22 15.87 5.28
CA PRO A 101 3.35 14.98 5.49
C PRO A 101 3.27 14.25 6.84
N MET A 102 3.86 13.06 6.91
CA MET A 102 4.04 12.40 8.21
C MET A 102 5.31 12.91 8.90
N LEU A 103 5.22 13.17 10.19
CA LEU A 103 6.39 13.43 11.02
C LEU A 103 7.22 12.15 11.19
N GLN A 104 8.53 12.31 11.37
CA GLN A 104 9.45 11.21 11.66
C GLN A 104 8.95 10.30 12.79
N SER A 105 8.55 10.89 13.92
CA SER A 105 8.00 10.17 15.07
C SER A 105 6.73 9.38 14.72
N GLN A 106 5.84 9.96 13.91
CA GLN A 106 4.61 9.30 13.46
C GLN A 106 4.90 8.11 12.56
N VAL A 107 5.86 8.23 11.63
CA VAL A 107 6.26 7.12 10.75
C VAL A 107 6.85 5.97 11.58
N VAL A 108 7.78 6.28 12.48
CA VAL A 108 8.41 5.28 13.35
C VAL A 108 7.36 4.58 14.21
N SER A 109 6.48 5.34 14.87
CA SER A 109 5.38 4.79 15.68
C SER A 109 4.46 3.90 14.86
N THR A 110 4.08 4.33 13.65
CA THR A 110 3.25 3.54 12.73
C THR A 110 3.91 2.21 12.35
N ILE A 111 5.23 2.20 12.09
CA ILE A 111 5.96 0.96 11.77
C ILE A 111 6.00 0.02 12.96
N ILE A 112 6.28 0.53 14.17
CA ILE A 112 6.32 -0.28 15.41
C ILE A 112 4.95 -0.88 15.68
N GLN A 113 3.89 -0.08 15.59
CA GLN A 113 2.52 -0.56 15.75
C GLN A 113 2.16 -1.59 14.68
N LEU A 114 2.54 -1.36 13.41
CA LEU A 114 2.30 -2.31 12.33
C LEU A 114 3.02 -3.65 12.55
N GLN A 115 4.26 -3.64 13.04
CA GLN A 115 5.00 -4.87 13.41
C GLN A 115 4.24 -5.66 14.48
N ALA A 116 3.70 -4.98 15.51
CA ALA A 116 2.93 -5.61 16.58
C ALA A 116 1.54 -6.10 16.11
N THR A 117 0.88 -5.37 15.22
CA THR A 117 -0.46 -5.71 14.74
C THR A 117 -0.44 -6.82 13.70
N ILE A 118 0.55 -6.83 12.80
CA ILE A 118 0.55 -7.75 11.65
C ILE A 118 0.70 -9.22 12.04
N VAL A 119 1.30 -9.50 13.20
CA VAL A 119 1.49 -10.86 13.72
C VAL A 119 0.19 -11.50 14.23
N GLY A 120 -0.90 -10.71 14.33
CA GLY A 120 -2.21 -11.19 14.73
C GLY A 120 -2.74 -12.31 13.82
N PRO A 121 -3.58 -13.21 14.36
CA PRO A 121 -4.13 -14.33 13.60
C PRO A 121 -4.95 -13.81 12.41
N ASN A 122 -4.72 -14.38 11.22
CA ASN A 122 -5.42 -14.01 9.99
C ASN A 122 -5.28 -12.53 9.55
N VAL A 123 -4.35 -11.76 10.13
CA VAL A 123 -4.10 -10.38 9.75
C VAL A 123 -3.36 -10.31 8.42
N LEU A 124 -2.13 -10.81 8.37
CA LEU A 124 -1.45 -11.02 7.09
C LEU A 124 -2.09 -12.19 6.37
N GLN A 125 -2.44 -12.03 5.09
CA GLN A 125 -3.04 -13.08 4.23
C GLN A 125 -2.12 -13.48 3.09
N LYS A 126 -1.47 -12.52 2.42
CA LYS A 126 -0.48 -12.80 1.37
C LYS A 126 0.67 -11.80 1.46
N PHE A 127 1.89 -12.30 1.24
CA PHE A 127 3.08 -11.49 1.01
C PHE A 127 4.06 -12.35 0.20
N HIS A 128 4.12 -12.13 -1.10
CA HIS A 128 4.99 -12.88 -1.98
C HIS A 128 5.43 -12.05 -3.17
N SER A 129 6.60 -12.35 -3.71
CA SER A 129 7.08 -11.74 -4.93
C SER A 129 6.31 -12.27 -6.15
N THR A 130 6.16 -11.43 -7.16
CA THR A 130 5.55 -11.77 -8.47
C THR A 130 6.47 -12.65 -9.32
N ARG A 131 7.78 -12.51 -9.14
CA ARG A 131 8.81 -13.40 -9.70
C ARG A 131 9.53 -14.14 -8.59
N ARG A 132 10.20 -15.26 -8.90
CA ARG A 132 10.98 -15.99 -7.90
C ARG A 132 12.10 -15.12 -7.33
N MET A 133 12.30 -15.21 -6.02
CA MET A 133 13.42 -14.56 -5.35
C MET A 133 14.72 -15.27 -5.72
N ALA A 134 15.78 -14.52 -5.94
CA ALA A 134 17.09 -15.03 -6.35
C ALA A 134 18.21 -14.29 -5.64
N ALA A 135 19.39 -14.91 -5.54
CA ALA A 135 20.58 -14.32 -4.93
C ALA A 135 21.04 -13.05 -5.68
N ALA A 136 20.89 -13.05 -7.00
CA ALA A 136 21.10 -11.89 -7.86
C ALA A 136 19.81 -11.62 -8.63
N TYR A 137 19.31 -10.38 -8.55
CA TYR A 137 18.16 -9.96 -9.34
C TYR A 137 18.63 -9.32 -10.63
N GLN A 138 18.18 -9.86 -11.76
CA GLN A 138 18.23 -9.17 -13.05
C GLN A 138 16.97 -8.31 -13.18
N GLY A 139 17.15 -7.00 -13.38
CA GLY A 139 16.07 -6.02 -13.55
C GLY A 139 15.91 -5.04 -12.38
N GLU A 140 15.34 -3.88 -12.67
CA GLU A 140 15.39 -2.70 -11.81
C GLU A 140 14.50 -2.79 -10.55
N THR A 141 13.38 -3.51 -10.60
CA THR A 141 12.41 -3.56 -9.48
C THR A 141 11.78 -4.94 -9.33
N VAL A 142 11.60 -5.41 -8.09
CA VAL A 142 10.82 -6.61 -7.73
C VAL A 142 9.45 -6.16 -7.21
N THR A 143 8.37 -6.69 -7.76
CA THR A 143 7.01 -6.42 -7.24
C THR A 143 6.58 -7.50 -6.27
N PHE A 144 6.11 -7.09 -5.08
CA PHE A 144 5.47 -7.96 -4.09
C PHE A 144 3.97 -7.69 -4.04
N LEU A 145 3.19 -8.75 -3.81
CA LEU A 145 1.76 -8.67 -3.57
C LEU A 145 1.49 -8.87 -2.08
N LEU A 146 0.86 -7.88 -1.46
CA LEU A 146 0.43 -7.87 -0.07
C LEU A 146 -1.09 -8.00 -0.01
N SER A 147 -1.60 -8.87 0.85
CA SER A 147 -3.03 -8.95 1.17
C SER A 147 -3.20 -9.13 2.66
N ILE A 148 -4.24 -8.51 3.20
CA ILE A 148 -4.59 -8.53 4.61
C ILE A 148 -6.02 -9.03 4.80
N GLY A 149 -6.34 -9.49 6.01
CA GLY A 149 -7.68 -9.89 6.38
C GLY A 149 -8.68 -8.72 6.39
N LEU A 150 -9.98 -9.04 6.41
CA LEU A 150 -11.07 -8.05 6.39
C LEU A 150 -11.96 -8.09 7.63
N ARG A 151 -11.90 -9.16 8.43
CA ARG A 151 -12.90 -9.45 9.48
C ARG A 151 -12.41 -9.19 10.90
N ASP A 152 -11.13 -8.92 11.06
CA ASP A 152 -10.49 -8.78 12.37
C ASP A 152 -10.13 -7.32 12.65
N VAL A 153 -10.23 -6.90 13.92
CA VAL A 153 -9.91 -5.52 14.34
C VAL A 153 -8.44 -5.20 14.11
N MET A 154 -7.54 -6.14 14.39
CA MET A 154 -6.11 -5.99 14.10
C MET A 154 -5.88 -5.90 12.58
N ALA A 155 -6.65 -6.65 11.79
CA ALA A 155 -6.55 -6.56 10.33
C ALA A 155 -6.99 -5.19 9.80
N SER A 156 -8.05 -4.61 10.37
CA SER A 156 -8.50 -3.25 10.05
C SER A 156 -7.44 -2.20 10.43
N GLN A 157 -6.84 -2.32 11.62
CA GLN A 157 -5.75 -1.44 12.05
C GLN A 157 -4.53 -1.55 11.13
N ALA A 158 -4.11 -2.76 10.78
CA ALA A 158 -3.02 -3.00 9.84
C ALA A 158 -3.32 -2.40 8.46
N TRP A 159 -4.57 -2.52 7.98
CA TRP A 159 -4.99 -1.88 6.74
C TRP A 159 -4.84 -0.36 6.78
N GLY A 160 -5.30 0.27 7.87
CA GLY A 160 -5.19 1.71 8.06
C GLY A 160 -3.74 2.17 8.00
N MET A 161 -2.86 1.53 8.78
CA MET A 161 -1.43 1.84 8.81
C MET A 161 -0.77 1.64 7.44
N LEU A 162 -1.05 0.53 6.75
CA LEU A 162 -0.53 0.27 5.40
C LEU A 162 -1.01 1.31 4.38
N THR A 163 -2.26 1.75 4.51
CA THR A 163 -2.86 2.77 3.65
C THR A 163 -2.22 4.12 3.88
N THR A 164 -1.99 4.50 5.14
CA THR A 164 -1.24 5.71 5.51
C THR A 164 0.19 5.67 4.99
N LEU A 165 0.87 4.53 5.01
CA LEU A 165 2.23 4.45 4.48
C LEU A 165 2.28 4.37 2.93
N CYS A 166 1.14 4.16 2.24
CA CYS A 166 1.12 4.13 0.79
C CYS A 166 1.44 5.50 0.19
N GLY A 167 2.41 5.53 -0.73
CA GLY A 167 2.87 6.78 -1.35
C GLY A 167 3.69 7.68 -0.43
N ASN A 168 3.86 7.35 0.85
CA ASN A 168 4.72 8.12 1.74
C ASN A 168 6.21 7.93 1.38
N ALA A 169 6.96 9.03 1.37
CA ALA A 169 8.36 9.05 0.95
C ALA A 169 9.31 8.33 1.91
N SER A 170 8.92 8.08 3.16
CA SER A 170 9.74 7.33 4.15
C SER A 170 10.14 5.93 3.65
N SER A 171 9.28 5.29 2.87
CA SER A 171 9.55 3.98 2.25
C SER A 171 10.76 4.00 1.31
N LYS A 172 11.20 5.17 0.83
CA LYS A 172 12.37 5.33 -0.04
C LYS A 172 13.69 5.04 0.63
N ILE A 173 13.76 5.05 1.97
CA ILE A 173 14.99 4.65 2.70
C ILE A 173 15.46 3.23 2.35
N ILE A 174 14.53 2.35 1.98
CA ILE A 174 14.82 0.98 1.55
C ILE A 174 14.55 0.75 0.06
N GLY A 175 14.35 1.80 -0.73
CA GLY A 175 13.96 1.68 -2.14
C GLY A 175 12.55 1.10 -2.35
N LEU A 176 11.69 1.10 -1.32
CA LEU A 176 10.34 0.57 -1.42
C LEU A 176 9.40 1.60 -2.04
N ARG A 177 8.43 1.11 -2.82
CA ARG A 177 7.26 1.87 -3.24
C ARG A 177 6.01 1.07 -2.89
N MET A 178 5.25 1.55 -1.92
CA MET A 178 3.95 0.98 -1.59
C MET A 178 2.84 1.72 -2.31
N ARG A 179 1.89 0.97 -2.86
CA ARG A 179 0.69 1.51 -3.50
C ARG A 179 -0.49 0.58 -3.26
N PRO A 180 -1.70 1.11 -3.10
CA PRO A 180 -2.89 0.29 -3.13
C PRO A 180 -3.01 -0.36 -4.52
N ILE A 181 -3.42 -1.62 -4.55
CA ILE A 181 -3.88 -2.23 -5.79
C ILE A 181 -5.17 -1.51 -6.19
N LYS A 182 -5.17 -0.91 -7.39
CA LYS A 182 -6.42 -0.47 -8.00
C LYS A 182 -7.23 -1.75 -8.21
N MET A 183 -8.43 -1.82 -7.63
CA MET A 183 -9.42 -2.84 -8.00
C MET A 183 -9.90 -2.51 -9.41
N ASP A 184 -9.04 -2.77 -10.39
CA ASP A 184 -9.46 -2.79 -11.77
C ASP A 184 -10.40 -3.98 -11.97
N ARG A 185 -11.37 -3.84 -12.87
CA ARG A 185 -12.31 -4.93 -13.14
C ARG A 185 -11.50 -6.16 -13.51
N GLN A 186 -11.84 -7.30 -12.91
CA GLN A 186 -11.24 -8.57 -13.32
C GLN A 186 -11.41 -8.72 -14.83
N PRO A 187 -10.43 -9.32 -15.55
CA PRO A 187 -10.51 -9.45 -17.01
C PRO A 187 -11.85 -10.03 -17.48
N ILE A 188 -12.39 -11.02 -16.76
CA ILE A 188 -13.71 -11.59 -17.05
C ILE A 188 -14.85 -10.58 -16.88
N ALA A 189 -14.80 -9.72 -15.87
CA ALA A 189 -15.81 -8.67 -15.67
C ALA A 189 -15.74 -7.59 -16.76
N LYS A 190 -14.55 -7.36 -17.36
CA LYS A 190 -14.42 -6.51 -18.55
C LYS A 190 -15.06 -7.16 -19.77
N VAL A 191 -14.77 -8.44 -20.02
CA VAL A 191 -15.38 -9.21 -21.12
C VAL A 191 -16.90 -9.29 -20.97
N VAL A 192 -17.41 -9.53 -19.76
CA VAL A 192 -18.86 -9.55 -19.49
C VAL A 192 -19.48 -8.18 -19.73
N ALA A 193 -18.83 -7.09 -19.30
CA ALA A 193 -19.34 -5.74 -19.53
C ALA A 193 -19.31 -5.34 -21.02
N GLU A 194 -18.33 -5.80 -21.78
CA GLU A 194 -18.28 -5.63 -23.23
C GLU A 194 -19.39 -6.42 -23.93
N ARG A 195 -19.64 -7.66 -23.47
CA ARG A 195 -20.65 -8.54 -24.08
C ARG A 195 -22.08 -8.18 -23.69
N PHE A 196 -22.27 -7.66 -22.48
CA PHE A 196 -23.54 -7.27 -21.90
C PHE A 196 -23.41 -5.82 -21.37
N PRO A 197 -23.43 -4.82 -22.27
CA PRO A 197 -23.36 -3.43 -21.86
C PRO A 197 -24.56 -3.10 -20.96
N PRO A 198 -24.40 -2.15 -20.01
CA PRO A 198 -25.52 -1.71 -19.20
C PRO A 198 -26.64 -1.19 -20.12
N PRO A 199 -27.91 -1.44 -19.78
CA PRO A 199 -29.02 -0.83 -20.50
C PRO A 199 -28.80 0.68 -20.60
N PRO A 200 -29.18 1.34 -21.71
CA PRO A 200 -29.05 2.78 -21.83
C PRO A 200 -29.69 3.46 -20.61
N GLU A 201 -28.99 4.45 -20.06
CA GLU A 201 -29.54 5.24 -18.96
C GLU A 201 -30.91 5.78 -19.40
N ARG A 202 -31.98 5.32 -18.74
CA ARG A 202 -33.31 5.89 -18.96
C ARG A 202 -33.20 7.38 -18.67
N SER A 203 -33.44 8.21 -19.67
CA SER A 203 -33.42 9.66 -19.49
C SER A 203 -34.34 10.02 -18.32
N GLN A 204 -33.96 11.02 -17.50
CA GLN A 204 -34.79 11.40 -16.35
C GLN A 204 -36.25 11.74 -16.76
N GLY A 205 -36.46 12.20 -18.00
CA GLY A 205 -37.78 12.43 -18.59
C GLY A 205 -38.60 11.16 -18.86
N GLN A 206 -37.97 10.03 -19.19
CA GLN A 206 -38.66 8.73 -19.36
C GLN A 206 -39.10 8.13 -18.02
N ARG A 207 -38.34 8.37 -16.94
CA ARG A 207 -38.74 7.94 -15.58
C ARG A 207 -39.96 8.71 -15.07
N TYR A 208 -40.10 9.98 -15.47
CA TYR A 208 -41.23 10.82 -15.06
C TYR A 208 -42.51 10.46 -15.81
N THR A 209 -42.42 10.26 -17.12
CA THR A 209 -43.57 9.84 -17.96
C THR A 209 -44.08 8.46 -17.60
N GLN A 210 -43.20 7.50 -17.29
CA GLN A 210 -43.62 6.15 -16.88
C GLN A 210 -44.33 6.14 -15.51
N ARG A 211 -43.85 6.92 -14.54
CA ARG A 211 -44.55 7.07 -13.25
C ARG A 211 -45.89 7.79 -13.39
N GLN A 212 -46.01 8.76 -14.29
CA GLN A 212 -47.27 9.43 -14.56
C GLN A 212 -48.27 8.50 -15.26
N SER A 213 -47.84 7.67 -16.21
CA SER A 213 -48.72 6.69 -16.85
C SER A 213 -49.18 5.62 -15.86
N GLU A 214 -48.29 5.11 -15.01
CA GLU A 214 -48.63 4.12 -13.97
C GLU A 214 -49.63 4.71 -12.95
N ALA A 215 -49.46 5.97 -12.54
CA ALA A 215 -50.38 6.65 -11.63
C ALA A 215 -51.77 6.96 -12.24
N VAL A 216 -51.84 7.24 -13.55
CA VAL A 216 -53.11 7.45 -14.26
C VAL A 216 -53.84 6.12 -14.47
N GLU A 217 -53.11 5.03 -14.70
CA GLU A 217 -53.68 3.68 -14.85
C GLU A 217 -54.23 3.14 -13.52
N GLU A 218 -53.57 3.40 -12.40
CA GLU A 218 -54.09 3.06 -11.07
C GLU A 218 -55.35 3.85 -10.72
N LYS A 219 -55.40 5.15 -11.09
CA LYS A 219 -56.57 6.00 -10.83
C LYS A 219 -57.78 5.60 -11.68
N ASN A 220 -57.56 5.22 -12.94
CA ASN A 220 -58.64 4.72 -13.80
C ASN A 220 -59.16 3.34 -13.36
N LYS A 221 -58.32 2.52 -12.71
CA LYS A 221 -58.77 1.27 -12.10
C LYS A 221 -59.59 1.51 -10.82
N SER A 222 -59.19 2.47 -9.98
CA SER A 222 -59.96 2.81 -8.78
C SER A 222 -61.32 3.44 -9.08
N ASP A 223 -61.41 4.24 -10.15
CA ASP A 223 -62.66 4.91 -10.55
C ASP A 223 -63.64 3.96 -11.29
N ALA A 224 -63.17 2.78 -11.73
CA ALA A 224 -64.00 1.75 -12.38
C ALA A 224 -64.58 0.72 -11.39
N GLU A 225 -64.21 0.77 -10.11
CA GLU A 225 -64.67 -0.13 -9.04
C GLU A 225 -65.70 0.54 -8.08
N LEU A 226 -66.22 1.71 -8.43
CA LEU A 226 -67.33 2.44 -7.76
C LEU A 226 -68.58 2.48 -8.64
#